data_AF-A0A8T5F4W6-F1
#
_entry.id   AF-A0A8T5F4W6-F1
#
_cell.length_a   1.000
_cell.length_b   1.000
_cell.length_c   1.000
_cell.angle_alpha   90.00
_cell.angle_beta   90.00
_cell.angle_gamma   90.00
#
_symmetry.space_group_name_H-M   'P 1'
#
loop_
_entity.id
_entity.type
_entity.pdbx_description
1 polymer ?
#
loop_
_entity_poly.entity_id
_entity_poly.type
_entity_poly.pdbx_seq_one_letter_code
_entity_poly.pdbx_strand_id
1 'polypeptide(L)' 'MVKILIDLSKEEDKLVEMYKLVHDLKTKQEAIKQMVRYFKADIKPRHINEKDYFST' A
#
# COMPACT_ATOMS: atom_id res chain seq x y z
N MET A 1 -7.71 -12.02 -8.65
CA MET A 1 -7.58 -10.57 -8.36
C MET A 1 -7.99 -10.34 -6.92
N VAL A 2 -7.05 -9.97 -6.04
CA VAL A 2 -7.34 -9.63 -4.64
C VAL A 2 -7.50 -8.12 -4.57
N LYS A 3 -8.60 -7.63 -3.98
CA LYS A 3 -8.84 -6.19 -3.76
C LYS A 3 -8.33 -5.84 -2.37
N ILE A 4 -7.37 -4.92 -2.29
CA ILE A 4 -6.84 -4.41 -1.03
C ILE A 4 -7.43 -3.02 -0.81
N LEU A 5 -8.12 -2.83 0.30
CA LEU A 5 -8.58 -1.52 0.75
C LEU A 5 -7.44 -0.88 1.55
N ILE A 6 -6.97 0.27 1.08
CA ILE A 6 -5.91 1.05 1.74
C ILE A 6 -6.54 2.39 2.08
N ASP A 7 -6.59 2.68 3.38
CA ASP A 7 -7.01 3.98 3.87
C ASP A 7 -5.79 4.90 3.86
N LEU A 8 -5.80 5.89 2.97
CA LEU A 8 -4.73 6.88 2.84
C LEU A 8 -5.23 8.20 3.40
N SER A 9 -4.41 8.80 4.27
CA SER A 9 -4.60 10.16 4.73
C SER A 9 -4.37 11.13 3.57
N LYS A 10 -4.88 12.38 3.67
CA LYS A 10 -4.71 13.40 2.61
C LYS A 10 -3.24 13.67 2.25
N GLU A 11 -2.34 13.56 3.21
CA GLU A 11 -0.90 13.73 3.00
C GLU A 11 -0.28 12.53 2.27
N GLU A 12 -0.70 11.31 2.62
CA GLU A 12 -0.25 10.08 1.97
C GLU A 12 -0.73 10.00 0.52
N ASP A 13 -1.95 10.47 0.21
CA ASP A 13 -2.45 10.55 -1.16
C ASP A 13 -1.61 11.52 -2.02
N LYS A 14 -1.19 12.66 -1.46
CA LYS A 14 -0.26 13.58 -2.14
C LYS A 14 1.09 12.93 -2.41
N LEU A 15 1.59 12.12 -1.47
CA LEU A 15 2.85 11.40 -1.63
C LEU A 15 2.76 10.39 -2.80
N VAL A 16 1.65 9.64 -2.87
CA VAL A 16 1.38 8.70 -3.98
C VAL A 16 1.25 9.43 -5.32
N GLU A 17 0.58 10.59 -5.34
CA GLU A 17 0.46 11.44 -6.54
C GLU A 17 1.83 11.97 -7.00
N MET A 18 2.68 12.44 -6.08
CA MET A 18 4.03 12.87 -6.40
C MET A 18 4.89 11.72 -6.93
N TYR A 19 4.84 10.56 -6.27
CA TYR A 19 5.56 9.37 -6.72
C TYR A 19 5.13 8.95 -8.13
N LYS A 20 3.83 9.03 -8.42
CA LYS A 20 3.27 8.78 -9.75
C LYS A 20 3.86 9.71 -10.81
N LEU A 21 3.97 11.02 -10.51
CA LEU A 21 4.54 12.01 -11.43
C LEU A 21 6.04 11.79 -11.66
N VAL A 22 6.80 11.51 -10.60
CA VAL A 22 8.26 11.31 -10.67
C VAL A 22 8.63 10.04 -11.45
N HIS A 23 7.83 8.98 -11.31
CA HIS A 23 8.07 7.69 -11.96
C HIS A 23 7.25 7.44 -13.23
N ASP A 24 6.60 8.48 -13.78
CA ASP A 24 5.78 8.44 -14.99
C ASP A 24 4.73 7.29 -14.98
N LEU A 25 4.12 7.05 -13.82
CA LEU A 25 3.17 5.95 -13.63
C LEU A 25 1.77 6.38 -14.10
N LYS A 26 1.07 5.49 -14.79
CA LYS A 26 -0.28 5.79 -15.33
C LYS A 26 -1.36 5.76 -14.27
N THR A 27 -1.22 4.93 -13.24
CA THR A 27 -2.27 4.70 -12.26
C THR A 27 -1.76 4.82 -10.82
N LYS A 28 -2.63 5.31 -9.92
CA LYS A 28 -2.34 5.32 -8.47
C LYS A 28 -2.09 3.91 -7.93
N GLN A 29 -2.77 2.90 -8.48
CA GLN A 29 -2.58 1.51 -8.08
C GLN A 29 -1.18 0.98 -8.40
N GLU A 30 -0.61 1.34 -9.55
CA GLU A 30 0.77 0.98 -9.88
C GLU A 30 1.78 1.69 -8.99
N ALA A 31 1.56 2.98 -8.70
CA ALA A 31 2.37 3.73 -7.76
C ALA A 31 2.39 3.05 -6.39
N ILE A 32 1.22 2.75 -5.83
CA ILE A 32 1.11 2.05 -4.54
C ILE A 32 1.76 0.67 -4.60
N LYS A 33 1.58 -0.09 -5.68
CA LYS A 33 2.18 -1.42 -5.83
C LYS A 33 3.71 -1.38 -5.88
N GLN A 34 4.28 -0.38 -6.55
CA GLN A 34 5.73 -0.18 -6.54
C GLN A 34 6.21 0.29 -5.17
N MET A 35 5.54 1.28 -4.58
CA MET A 35 5.86 1.76 -3.25
C MET A 35 5.85 0.60 -2.24
N VAL A 36 4.78 -0.19 -2.15
CA VAL A 36 4.67 -1.35 -1.25
C VAL A 36 5.72 -2.44 -1.54
N ARG A 37 6.27 -2.53 -2.76
CA ARG A 37 7.39 -3.45 -3.04
C ARG A 37 8.72 -2.94 -2.47
N TYR A 38 8.97 -1.63 -2.54
CA TYR A 38 10.24 -1.03 -2.11
C TYR A 38 10.25 -0.73 -0.62
N PHE A 39 9.14 -0.26 -0.08
CA PHE A 39 8.89 -0.26 1.34
C PHE A 39 8.63 -1.71 1.73
N LYS A 40 9.61 -2.41 2.29
CA LYS A 40 9.35 -3.55 3.21
C LYS A 40 8.54 -3.01 4.40
N ALA A 41 7.31 -2.56 4.14
CA ALA A 41 6.38 -2.15 5.15
C ALA A 41 5.85 -3.46 5.73
N ASP A 42 5.97 -3.60 7.05
CA ASP A 42 5.29 -4.63 7.80
C ASP A 42 3.79 -4.31 7.66
N ILE A 43 3.16 -4.82 6.60
CA ILE A 43 1.72 -4.61 6.35
C ILE A 43 0.99 -5.48 7.36
N LYS A 44 0.92 -5.02 8.62
CA LYS A 44 0.09 -5.64 9.64
C LYS A 44 -1.36 -5.21 9.38
N PRO A 45 -2.26 -6.15 9.03
CA PRO A 45 -3.66 -5.82 8.92
C PRO A 45 -4.19 -5.36 10.29
N ARG A 46 -4.82 -4.18 10.34
CA ARG A 46 -5.34 -3.55 11.58
C ARG A 46 -6.40 -4.38 12.33
N HIS A 47 -6.84 -5.51 11.78
CA HIS A 47 -7.97 -6.32 12.27
C HIS A 47 -7.72 -7.84 12.21
N ILE A 48 -6.47 -8.28 12.32
CA ILE A 48 -6.17 -9.71 12.50
C ILE A 48 -5.62 -9.90 13.90
N ASN A 49 -6.27 -10.74 14.71
CA ASN A 49 -5.69 -11.21 15.96
C ASN A 49 -4.39 -11.93 15.61
N GLU A 50 -3.27 -11.59 16.23
CA GLU A 50 -1.95 -12.14 15.89
C GLU A 50 -1.93 -13.67 15.80
N LYS A 51 -2.83 -14.35 16.51
CA LYS A 51 -3.03 -15.81 16.46
C LYS A 51 -3.49 -16.34 15.10
N ASP A 52 -4.32 -15.62 14.35
CA ASP A 52 -4.84 -16.05 13.05
C ASP A 52 -3.81 -15.90 11.91
N TYR A 53 -2.82 -15.01 12.07
CA TYR A 53 -1.81 -14.77 11.03
C TYR A 53 -0.71 -15.84 10.98
N PHE A 54 -0.44 -16.53 12.10
CA PHE A 54 0.63 -17.53 12.22
C PHE A 54 0.13 -18.97 12.40
N SER A 55 -1.18 -19.21 12.34
CA SER A 55 -1.71 -20.57 12.42
C SER A 55 -1.58 -21.26 11.06
N THR A 56 -0.65 -22.22 10.98
CA THR A 56 -0.38 -23.12 9.84
C THR A 56 -1.52 -24.09 9.61
#